data_AF-A0A2M8P8J8-F1
#
_entry.id   AF-A0A2M8P8J8-F1
#
_cell.length_a   1.000
_cell.length_b   1.000
_cell.length_c   1.000
_cell.angle_alpha   90.00
_cell.angle_beta   90.00
_cell.angle_gamma   90.00
#
_symmetry.space_group_name_H-M   'P 1'
#
loop_
_entity.id
_entity.type
_entity.pdbx_description
1 polymer ?
#
loop_
_entity_poly.entity_id
_entity_poly.type
_entity_poly.pdbx_seq_one_letter_code
_entity_poly.pdbx_strand_id
1 'polypeptide(L)'
;QQHRRDYIVMGEPEAAEFGAFQRADRAPIVLIVLAVMVLAIMINPDLLTLASLTAAVVVALTGCITMDEAYESIDWKTLFLIAGMLPLSTALVKVGLVDSIATSLRTGLSGLGIYAVIAGLFVIT
;
A
#
# COMPACT_ATOMS: atom_id res chain seq x y z
N GLN A 1 -44.48 -24.68 14.59
CA GLN A 1 -44.25 -23.40 13.87
C GLN A 1 -43.72 -22.42 14.90
N GLN A 2 -42.41 -22.26 15.07
CA GLN A 2 -41.65 -21.17 14.45
C GLN A 2 -40.16 -21.54 14.51
N HIS A 3 -39.65 -22.19 13.47
CA HIS A 3 -38.25 -22.52 13.27
C HIS A 3 -37.73 -21.56 12.18
N ARG A 4 -37.10 -20.45 12.61
CA ARG A 4 -36.50 -19.36 11.80
C ARG A 4 -35.93 -18.37 12.83
N ARG A 5 -34.65 -18.05 12.95
CA ARG A 5 -33.50 -18.12 12.05
C ARG A 5 -32.27 -18.28 12.92
N ASP A 6 -31.72 -19.49 13.00
CA ASP A 6 -30.35 -19.67 13.42
C ASP A 6 -29.54 -19.66 12.13
N TYR A 7 -29.16 -18.46 11.68
CA TYR A 7 -28.34 -18.28 10.50
C TYR A 7 -26.89 -18.29 10.98
N ILE A 8 -26.39 -19.50 11.21
CA ILE A 8 -24.97 -19.77 11.35
C ILE A 8 -24.36 -19.47 9.98
N VAL A 9 -23.80 -18.27 9.84
CA VAL A 9 -22.93 -17.93 8.72
C VAL A 9 -21.63 -18.71 8.92
N MET A 10 -21.60 -19.93 8.39
CA MET A 10 -20.39 -20.68 8.12
C MET A 10 -19.91 -20.32 6.70
N GLY A 11 -18.73 -19.69 6.63
CA GLY A 11 -18.03 -19.26 5.40
C GLY A 11 -18.50 -17.88 4.95
N GLU A 12 -17.74 -16.78 5.02
CA GLU A 12 -16.28 -16.57 5.07
C GLU A 12 -15.90 -15.70 6.29
N PRO A 13 -15.12 -16.21 7.27
CA PRO A 13 -14.59 -15.35 8.33
C PRO A 13 -13.57 -14.34 7.78
N GLU A 14 -12.93 -14.64 6.67
CA GLU A 14 -11.90 -13.80 6.04
C GLU A 14 -12.42 -12.45 5.49
N ALA A 15 -13.73 -12.32 5.21
CA ALA A 15 -14.36 -11.05 4.82
C ALA A 15 -15.01 -10.29 6.01
N ALA A 16 -15.24 -10.98 7.13
CA ALA A 16 -15.74 -10.38 8.37
C ALA A 16 -14.60 -9.88 9.29
N GLU A 17 -13.38 -10.40 9.12
CA GLU A 17 -12.17 -9.99 9.85
C GLU A 17 -11.64 -8.59 9.46
N PHE A 18 -12.06 -8.04 8.32
CA PHE A 18 -11.65 -6.69 7.85
C PHE A 18 -12.66 -5.56 8.15
N GLY A 19 -13.53 -5.72 9.16
CA GLY A 19 -14.30 -4.59 9.73
C GLY A 19 -15.49 -4.11 8.89
N ALA A 20 -16.00 -4.92 7.96
CA ALA A 20 -17.06 -4.56 7.02
C ALA A 20 -18.41 -4.16 7.67
N PHE A 21 -18.59 -4.32 8.98
CA PHE A 21 -19.85 -4.05 9.67
C PHE A 21 -19.76 -3.26 11.00
N GLN A 22 -18.64 -2.62 11.36
CA GLN A 22 -18.57 -2.03 12.70
C GLN A 22 -19.38 -0.72 12.86
N ARG A 23 -19.44 0.16 11.83
CA ARG A 23 -20.15 1.46 11.90
C ARG A 23 -20.64 1.97 10.53
N ALA A 24 -21.69 1.37 9.97
CA ALA A 24 -22.28 1.82 8.69
C ALA A 24 -22.73 3.30 8.71
N ASP A 25 -23.06 3.84 9.89
CA ASP A 25 -23.44 5.26 10.07
C ASP A 25 -22.31 6.25 9.78
N ARG A 26 -21.03 5.82 9.89
CA ARG A 26 -19.84 6.67 9.67
C ARG A 26 -19.15 6.43 8.32
N ALA A 27 -19.65 5.48 7.53
CA ALA A 27 -19.15 5.18 6.18
C ALA A 27 -19.02 6.40 5.23
N PRO A 28 -19.99 7.35 5.16
CA PRO A 28 -19.86 8.48 4.24
C PRO A 28 -18.72 9.42 4.61
N ILE A 29 -18.40 9.55 5.91
CA ILE A 29 -17.33 10.43 6.39
C ILE A 29 -15.96 9.87 5.96
N VAL A 30 -15.74 8.57 6.16
CA VAL A 30 -14.50 7.90 5.75
C VAL A 30 -14.30 7.99 4.23
N LEU A 31 -15.38 7.79 3.46
CA LEU A 31 -15.33 7.87 1.99
C LEU A 31 -14.95 9.28 1.53
N ILE A 32 -15.52 10.33 2.13
CA ILE A 32 -15.16 11.72 1.82
C ILE A 32 -13.70 11.99 2.17
N VAL A 33 -13.23 11.58 3.34
CA VAL A 33 -11.83 11.79 3.75
C VAL A 33 -10.85 11.08 2.82
N LEU A 34 -11.15 9.84 2.44
CA LEU A 34 -10.34 9.11 1.45
C LEU A 34 -10.36 9.79 0.08
N ALA A 35 -11.52 10.25 -0.41
CA ALA A 35 -11.61 10.95 -1.68
C ALA A 35 -10.79 12.25 -1.67
N VAL A 36 -10.86 13.02 -0.59
CA VAL A 36 -10.05 14.23 -0.40
C VAL A 36 -8.55 13.90 -0.36
N MET A 37 -8.16 12.84 0.36
CA MET A 37 -6.77 12.39 0.42
C MET A 37 -6.22 12.04 -0.97
N VAL A 38 -6.98 11.26 -1.76
CA VAL A 38 -6.58 10.85 -3.10
C VAL A 38 -6.48 12.05 -4.04
N LEU A 39 -7.44 12.97 -4.00
CA LEU A 39 -7.39 14.22 -4.77
C LEU A 39 -6.17 15.07 -4.39
N ALA A 40 -5.86 15.18 -3.10
CA ALA A 40 -4.69 15.93 -2.63
C ALA A 40 -3.38 15.35 -3.18
N ILE A 41 -3.24 14.02 -3.18
CA ILE A 41 -2.06 13.31 -3.71
C ILE A 41 -1.95 13.50 -5.23
N MET A 42 -3.07 13.48 -5.96
CA MET A 42 -3.08 13.70 -7.41
C MET A 42 -2.61 15.10 -7.81
N ILE A 43 -2.91 16.11 -6.99
CA ILE A 43 -2.48 17.50 -7.25
C ILE A 43 -1.03 17.70 -6.80
N ASN A 44 -0.64 17.16 -5.65
CA ASN A 44 0.72 17.28 -5.11
C ASN A 44 1.23 15.93 -4.56
N PRO A 45 2.03 15.18 -5.32
CA PRO A 45 2.53 13.87 -4.88
C PRO A 45 3.50 13.97 -3.69
N ASP A 46 4.20 15.09 -3.53
CA ASP A 46 5.12 15.32 -2.41
C ASP A 46 4.41 15.34 -1.05
N LEU A 47 3.10 15.59 -1.03
CA LEU A 47 2.30 15.65 0.19
C LEU A 47 1.79 14.28 0.64
N LEU A 48 2.17 13.17 0.00
CA LEU A 48 1.66 11.83 0.31
C LEU A 48 1.70 11.49 1.81
N THR A 49 2.85 11.72 2.46
CA THR A 49 3.04 11.43 3.89
C THR A 49 2.16 12.33 4.77
N LEU A 50 2.11 13.64 4.49
CA LEU A 50 1.31 14.59 5.27
C LEU A 50 -0.20 14.36 5.06
N ALA A 51 -0.63 14.13 3.82
CA ALA A 51 -2.02 13.90 3.45
C ALA A 51 -2.56 12.59 4.06
N SER A 52 -1.77 11.51 4.01
CA SER A 52 -2.16 10.23 4.62
C SER A 52 -2.20 10.30 6.15
N LEU A 53 -1.22 10.94 6.80
CA LEU A 53 -1.22 11.12 8.25
C LEU A 53 -2.40 11.96 8.72
N THR A 54 -2.68 13.08 8.05
CA THR A 54 -3.82 13.94 8.41
C THR A 54 -5.15 13.23 8.19
N ALA A 55 -5.32 12.49 7.08
CA ALA A 55 -6.49 11.65 6.85
C ALA A 55 -6.68 10.59 7.95
N ALA A 56 -5.60 9.89 8.34
CA ALA A 56 -5.64 8.89 9.41
C ALA A 56 -6.06 9.50 10.76
N VAL A 57 -5.53 10.68 11.10
CA VAL A 57 -5.91 11.41 12.32
C VAL A 57 -7.38 11.81 12.27
N VAL A 58 -7.89 12.31 11.13
CA VAL A 58 -9.31 12.67 10.98
C VAL A 58 -10.20 11.43 11.17
N VAL A 59 -9.84 10.30 10.56
CA VAL A 59 -10.59 9.04 10.70
C VAL A 59 -10.59 8.54 12.16
N ALA A 60 -9.44 8.64 12.85
CA ALA A 60 -9.34 8.29 14.27
C ALA A 60 -10.20 9.22 15.16
N LEU A 61 -10.16 10.54 14.92
CA LEU A 61 -10.95 11.52 15.68
C LEU A 61 -12.46 11.37 15.43
N THR A 62 -12.88 10.96 14.23
CA THR A 62 -14.29 10.68 13.93
C THR A 62 -14.80 9.41 14.63
N GLY A 63 -13.94 8.67 15.33
CA GLY A 63 -14.30 7.46 16.06
C GLY A 63 -14.69 6.31 15.14
N CYS A 64 -14.20 6.31 13.90
CA CYS A 64 -14.48 5.23 12.94
C CYS A 64 -13.77 3.94 13.35
N ILE A 65 -12.51 4.05 13.78
CA ILE A 65 -11.68 2.93 14.23
C ILE A 65 -11.20 3.17 15.67
N THR A 66 -11.11 2.10 16.46
CA THR A 66 -10.47 2.16 17.79
C THR A 66 -8.96 1.99 17.63
N MET A 67 -8.16 2.46 18.60
CA MET A 67 -6.71 2.36 18.51
C MET A 67 -6.23 0.90 18.46
N ASP A 68 -6.92 0.02 19.20
CA ASP A 68 -6.62 -1.42 19.25
C ASP A 68 -6.87 -2.09 17.89
N GLU A 69 -8.03 -1.82 17.28
CA GLU A 69 -8.43 -2.31 15.96
C GLU A 69 -7.54 -1.75 14.82
N ALA A 70 -7.06 -0.51 14.97
CA ALA A 70 -6.07 0.07 14.06
C ALA A 70 -4.71 -0.65 14.14
N TYR A 71 -4.30 -1.12 15.32
CA TYR A 71 -3.05 -1.88 15.46
C TYR A 71 -3.19 -3.32 14.98
N GLU A 72 -4.34 -3.95 15.19
CA GLU A 72 -4.61 -5.32 14.74
C GLU A 72 -4.73 -5.41 13.21
N SER A 73 -5.27 -4.37 12.56
CA SER A 73 -5.36 -4.27 11.10
C SER A 73 -4.02 -3.99 10.40
N ILE A 74 -2.96 -3.64 11.13
CA ILE A 74 -1.62 -3.44 10.57
C ILE A 74 -0.90 -4.79 10.45
N ASP A 75 -0.63 -5.21 9.20
CA ASP A 75 0.28 -6.32 8.94
C ASP A 75 1.74 -5.89 9.20
N TRP A 76 2.18 -6.13 10.43
CA TRP A 76 3.56 -5.87 10.86
C TRP A 76 4.59 -6.61 10.00
N LYS A 77 4.29 -7.82 9.52
CA LYS A 77 5.21 -8.58 8.67
C LYS A 77 5.44 -7.85 7.37
N THR A 78 4.37 -7.40 6.71
CA THR A 78 4.49 -6.63 5.47
C THR A 78 5.23 -5.29 5.70
N LEU A 79 4.94 -4.60 6.80
CA LEU A 79 5.61 -3.33 7.14
C LEU A 79 7.13 -3.51 7.34
N PHE A 80 7.55 -4.53 8.11
CA PHE A 80 8.97 -4.84 8.30
C PHE A 80 9.65 -5.29 7.00
N LEU A 81 8.96 -6.04 6.14
CA LEU A 81 9.48 -6.46 4.85
C LEU A 81 9.78 -5.25 3.95
N ILE A 82 8.82 -4.33 3.79
CA ILE A 82 9.00 -3.11 2.99
C ILE A 82 10.12 -2.25 3.57
N ALA A 83 10.12 -2.06 4.90
CA ALA A 83 11.17 -1.30 5.59
C ALA A 83 12.56 -1.91 5.39
N GLY A 84 12.68 -3.25 5.32
CA GLY A 84 13.93 -3.96 5.07
C GLY A 84 14.42 -3.89 3.61
N MET A 85 13.51 -3.74 2.64
CA MET A 85 13.87 -3.58 1.23
C MET A 85 14.59 -2.25 0.96
N LEU A 86 14.24 -1.18 1.69
CA LEU A 86 14.89 0.13 1.55
C LEU A 86 16.41 0.09 1.80
N PRO A 87 16.91 -0.36 2.98
CA PRO A 87 18.35 -0.44 3.23
C PRO A 87 19.02 -1.49 2.34
N LEU A 88 18.36 -2.61 2.05
CA LEU A 88 18.89 -3.63 1.14
C LEU A 88 19.19 -3.04 -0.24
N SER A 89 18.25 -2.28 -0.81
CA SER A 89 18.45 -1.58 -2.08
C SER A 89 19.66 -0.64 -2.02
N THR A 90 19.80 0.15 -0.96
CA THR A 90 20.96 1.05 -0.79
C THR A 90 22.28 0.29 -0.61
N ALA A 91 22.26 -0.90 0.00
CA ALA A 91 23.46 -1.73 0.17
C ALA A 91 23.96 -2.25 -1.18
N LEU A 92 23.06 -2.68 -2.06
CA LEU A 92 23.41 -3.13 -3.42
C LEU A 92 24.04 -1.99 -4.24
N VAL A 93 23.53 -0.77 -4.08
CA VAL A 93 24.13 0.43 -4.69
C VAL A 93 25.53 0.68 -4.10
N LYS A 94 25.69 0.61 -2.77
CA LYS A 94 27.00 0.82 -2.11
C LYS A 94 28.05 -0.23 -2.45
N VAL A 95 27.65 -1.48 -2.69
CA VAL A 95 28.54 -2.56 -3.13
C VAL A 95 28.97 -2.38 -4.59
N GLY A 96 28.39 -1.42 -5.32
CA GLY A 96 28.70 -1.16 -6.74
C GLY A 96 28.16 -2.25 -7.67
N LEU A 97 27.32 -3.15 -7.15
CA LEU A 97 26.69 -4.21 -7.95
C LEU A 97 25.76 -3.60 -9.01
N VAL A 98 24.99 -2.59 -8.60
CA VAL A 98 24.07 -1.86 -9.48
C VAL A 98 24.85 -1.18 -10.63
N ASP A 99 25.95 -0.49 -10.32
CA ASP A 99 26.78 0.17 -11.33
C ASP A 99 27.46 -0.82 -12.30
N SER A 100 27.90 -1.97 -11.79
CA SER A 100 28.53 -3.02 -12.60
C SER A 100 27.57 -3.64 -13.61
N ILE A 101 26.35 -3.95 -13.17
CA ILE A 101 25.29 -4.50 -14.02
C ILE A 101 24.82 -3.43 -15.02
N ALA A 102 24.59 -2.20 -14.56
CA ALA A 102 24.17 -1.10 -15.43
C ALA A 102 25.21 -0.80 -16.53
N THR A 103 26.50 -0.89 -16.21
CA THR A 103 27.57 -0.67 -17.19
C THR A 103 27.63 -1.80 -18.21
N SER A 104 27.50 -3.06 -17.77
CA SER A 104 27.45 -4.22 -18.68
C SER A 104 26.26 -4.17 -19.63
N LEU A 105 25.09 -3.72 -19.13
CA LEU A 105 23.91 -3.56 -19.96
C LEU A 105 24.07 -2.42 -20.97
N ARG A 106 24.63 -1.27 -20.54
CA ARG A 106 24.89 -0.12 -21.42
C ARG A 106 25.88 -0.46 -22.53
N THR A 107 26.97 -1.16 -22.24
CA THR A 107 27.96 -1.52 -23.26
C THR A 107 27.39 -2.51 -24.29
N GLY A 108 26.63 -3.52 -23.82
CA GLY A 108 25.99 -4.51 -24.69
C GLY A 108 24.90 -3.93 -25.61
N LEU A 109 24.16 -2.90 -25.17
CA LEU A 109 23.05 -2.31 -25.92
C LEU A 109 23.36 -0.95 -26.58
N SER A 110 24.59 -0.46 -26.45
CA SER A 110 25.03 0.86 -26.96
C SER A 110 24.78 1.09 -28.46
N GLY A 111 24.67 0.03 -29.26
CA GLY A 111 24.44 0.11 -30.71
C GLY A 111 23.01 0.40 -31.16
N LEU A 112 21.99 0.22 -30.30
CA LEU A 112 20.56 0.28 -30.68
C LEU A 112 19.79 1.46 -30.05
N GLY A 113 20.49 2.34 -29.32
CA GLY A 113 19.91 3.53 -28.71
C GLY A 113 19.13 3.29 -27.41
N ILE A 114 18.62 4.37 -26.81
CA ILE A 114 17.92 4.36 -25.50
C ILE A 114 16.68 3.45 -25.49
N TYR A 115 16.02 3.27 -26.65
CA TYR A 115 14.84 2.43 -26.79
C TYR A 115 15.13 0.94 -26.55
N ALA A 116 16.31 0.45 -26.94
CA ALA A 116 16.70 -0.94 -26.70
C ALA A 116 16.89 -1.22 -25.20
N VAL A 117 17.42 -0.25 -24.44
CA VAL A 117 17.61 -0.39 -22.99
C VAL A 117 16.26 -0.48 -22.28
N ILE A 118 15.30 0.38 -22.67
CA ILE A 118 13.94 0.37 -22.11
C ILE A 118 13.23 -0.95 -22.45
N ALA A 119 13.32 -1.41 -23.72
CA ALA A 119 12.73 -2.67 -24.14
C ALA A 119 13.35 -3.88 -23.43
N GLY A 120 14.67 -3.90 -23.26
CA GLY A 120 15.38 -4.96 -22.53
C GLY A 120 14.96 -5.03 -21.06
N LEU A 121 14.79 -3.88 -20.40
CA LEU A 121 14.33 -3.84 -19.01
C LEU A 121 12.88 -4.31 -18.86
N PHE A 122 12.01 -3.96 -19.82
CA PHE A 122 10.61 -4.40 -19.85
C PHE A 122 10.47 -5.92 -20.05
N VAL A 123 11.35 -6.55 -20.83
CA VAL A 123 11.34 -8.02 -21.01
C VAL A 123 11.85 -8.76 -19.76
N ILE A 124 12.75 -8.14 -18.99
CA ILE A 124 13.33 -8.72 -17.78
C ILE A 124 12.41 -8.57 -16.55
N THR A 125 11.63 -7.50 -16.50
CA THR A 125 10.66 -7.22 -15.42
C THR A 125 9.42 -8.09 -15.57
#